data_AF-A0A090VQR3-F1
#
_entry.id   AF-A0A090VQR3-F1
#
_cell.length_a   1.000
_cell.length_b   1.000
_cell.length_c   1.000
_cell.angle_alpha   90.00
_cell.angle_beta   90.00
_cell.angle_gamma   90.00
#
_symmetry.space_group_name_H-M   'P 1'
#
loop_
_entity.id
_entity.type
_entity.pdbx_description
1 polymer ?
#
loop_
_entity_poly.entity_id
_entity_poly.type
_entity_poly.pdbx_seq_one_letter_code
_entity_poly.pdbx_strand_id
1 'polypeptide(L)' 'MAEQKDIHLKILTTTDSSYTYEYSYVGEVNKAKGTAYRK' A
#
# COMPACT_ATOMS: atom_id res chain seq x y z
N MET A 1 19.99 -9.41 10.69
CA MET A 1 19.08 -8.48 11.36
C MET A 1 18.10 -8.05 10.30
N ALA A 2 16.83 -8.47 10.35
CA ALA A 2 15.86 -8.03 9.37
C ALA A 2 15.57 -6.56 9.67
N GLU A 3 16.13 -5.65 8.88
CA GLU A 3 15.86 -4.23 8.95
C GLU A 3 14.33 -4.05 8.90
N GLN A 4 13.75 -3.54 9.99
CA GLN A 4 12.34 -3.15 10.01
C GLN A 4 12.22 -1.92 9.12
N LYS A 5 12.16 -2.12 7.81
CA LYS A 5 11.78 -1.07 6.89
C LYS A 5 10.31 -0.78 7.15
N ASP A 6 10.03 0.39 7.70
CA ASP A 6 8.66 0.88 7.83
C ASP A 6 7.97 0.82 6.47
N ILE A 7 6.74 0.31 6.44
CA ILE A 7 5.92 0.27 5.24
C ILE A 7 4.92 1.41 5.32
N HIS A 8 5.03 2.37 4.42
CA HIS A 8 4.00 3.39 4.24
C HIS A 8 2.92 2.84 3.33
N LEU A 9 1.78 2.49 3.91
CA LEU A 9 0.54 2.17 3.21
C LEU A 9 -0.34 3.43 3.11
N LYS A 10 -0.72 3.80 1.89
CA LYS A 10 -1.61 4.92 1.61
C LYS A 10 -2.81 4.44 0.81
N ILE A 11 -4.02 4.64 1.34
CA ILE A 11 -5.25 4.46 0.58
C ILE A 11 -5.40 5.67 -0.34
N LEU A 12 -5.47 5.44 -1.66
CA LEU A 12 -5.69 6.51 -2.64
C LEU A 12 -7.18 6.74 -2.91
N THR A 13 -7.92 5.65 -3.06
CA THR A 13 -9.33 5.73 -3.47
C THR A 13 -10.11 4.62 -2.80
N THR A 14 -11.20 4.99 -2.15
CA THR A 14 -12.18 4.05 -1.61
C THR A 14 -13.43 4.14 -2.45
N THR A 15 -13.94 2.99 -2.85
CA THR A 15 -15.27 2.81 -3.45
C THR A 15 -16.10 1.94 -2.52
N ASP A 16 -17.40 1.87 -2.78
CA ASP A 16 -18.37 1.10 -1.98
C ASP A 16 -17.92 -0.36 -1.71
N SER A 17 -17.33 -1.00 -2.72
CA SER A 17 -16.97 -2.42 -2.68
C SER A 17 -15.46 -2.68 -2.84
N SER A 18 -14.62 -1.66 -2.99
CA SER A 18 -13.18 -1.85 -3.17
C SER A 18 -12.37 -0.62 -2.77
N TYR A 19 -11.09 -0.79 -2.46
CA TYR A 19 -10.19 0.34 -2.26
C TYR A 19 -8.85 0.11 -2.96
N THR A 20 -8.36 1.16 -3.58
CA THR A 20 -7.04 1.21 -4.21
C THR A 20 -6.06 1.76 -3.19
N TYR A 21 -4.98 1.03 -2.96
CA TYR A 21 -3.91 1.39 -2.04
C TYR A 21 -2.56 1.35 -2.72
N GLU A 22 -1.65 2.18 -2.24
CA GLU A 22 -0.25 2.18 -2.60
C GLU A 22 0.57 1.89 -1.34
N TYR A 23 1.54 1.00 -1.44
CA TYR A 23 2.47 0.70 -0.37
C TYR A 23 3.90 0.85 -0.87
N SER A 24 4.76 1.34 0.01
CA SER A 24 6.19 1.50 -0.28
C SER A 24 7.00 1.29 0.98
N TYR A 25 8.17 0.69 0.84
CA TYR A 25 9.14 0.59 1.92
C TYR A 25 9.85 1.94 2.11
N VAL A 26 10.04 2.36 3.35
CA VAL A 26 10.79 3.56 3.68
C VAL A 26 12.24 3.39 3.20
N GLY A 27 12.67 4.32 2.34
CA GLY A 27 13.97 4.28 1.67
C GLY A 27 13.97 3.65 0.27
N GLU A 28 12.86 3.07 -0.19
CA GLU A 28 12.70 2.58 -1.57
C GLU A 28 11.80 3.49 -2.39
N VAL A 29 12.20 3.72 -3.65
CA VAL A 29 11.46 4.54 -4.61
C VAL A 29 10.34 3.74 -5.28
N ASN A 30 10.44 2.40 -5.27
CA ASN A 30 9.45 1.53 -5.86
C ASN A 30 8.21 1.47 -4.97
N LYS A 31 7.16 2.14 -5.42
CA LYS A 31 5.84 2.07 -4.81
C LYS A 31 5.01 1.04 -5.56
N ALA A 32 4.48 0.08 -4.82
CA ALA A 32 3.59 -0.92 -5.37
C ALA A 32 2.15 -0.48 -5.13
N LYS A 33 1.31 -0.64 -6.14
CA LYS A 33 -0.12 -0.31 -6.09
C LYS A 33 -0.96 -1.58 -6.16
N GLY A 34 -1.93 -1.70 -5.27
CA GLY A 34 -2.86 -2.82 -5.21
C GLY A 34 -4.31 -2.32 -5.13
N THR A 35 -5.23 -3.15 -5.61
CA THR A 35 -6.67 -2.93 -5.45
C THR A 35 -7.23 -4.04 -4.58
N ALA A 36 -7.76 -3.69 -3.42
CA ALA A 36 -8.44 -4.61 -2.53
C ALA A 36 -9.93 -4.57 -2.80
N TYR A 37 -10.53 -5.73 -3.04
CA TYR A 37 -11.97 -5.88 -3.21
C TYR A 37 -12.56 -6.44 -1.92
N ARG A 38 -13.60 -5.79 -1.40
CA ARG A 38 -14.40 -6.29 -0.28
C ARG A 38 -15.33 -7.38 -0.83
N LYS A 39 -15.12 -8.63 -0.42
CA LYS A 39 -15.94 -9.79 -0.80
C LYS A 39 -16.80 -10.23 0.37
#